data_AF-A0A6L7YMR6-F1
#
_entry.id   AF-A0A6L7YMR6-F1
#
_cell.length_a   1.000
_cell.length_b   1.000
_cell.length_c   1.000
_cell.angle_alpha   90.00
_cell.angle_beta   90.00
_cell.angle_gamma   90.00
#
_symmetry.space_group_name_H-M   'P 1'
#
loop_
_entity.id
_entity.type
_entity.pdbx_description
1 polymer ?
#
loop_
_entity_poly.entity_id
_entity_poly.type
_entity_poly.pdbx_seq_one_letter_code
_entity_poly.pdbx_strand_id
1 'polypeptide(L)'
;MHPKGLKRIEAVFSNGKLMSLEPVDLKEGEEVTVSIDDKPQLSDKERLESLMAAAGGWEGLHDPDEFKRMIYQARIDGSRHTPKP
;
A
#
# COMPACT_ATOMS: atom_id res chain seq x y z
N MET A 1 -9.09 -17.04 -5.73
CA MET A 1 -9.03 -17.67 -7.05
C MET A 1 -9.38 -16.59 -8.07
N HIS A 2 -8.37 -15.94 -8.66
CA HIS A 2 -8.58 -14.94 -9.72
C HIS A 2 -8.74 -15.67 -11.06
N PRO A 3 -9.64 -15.24 -11.97
CA PRO A 3 -9.67 -15.80 -13.31
C PRO A 3 -8.30 -15.55 -13.97
N LYS A 4 -7.60 -16.62 -14.35
CA LYS A 4 -6.44 -16.53 -15.25
C LYS A 4 -6.92 -15.84 -16.54
N GLY A 5 -6.51 -14.60 -16.78
CA GLY A 5 -6.80 -13.89 -18.03
C GLY A 5 -7.13 -12.40 -17.92
N LEU A 6 -7.37 -11.85 -16.73
CA LEU A 6 -7.60 -10.40 -16.60
C LEU A 6 -6.29 -9.62 -16.74
N LYS A 7 -6.03 -9.08 -17.94
CA LYS A 7 -5.02 -8.04 -18.13
C LYS A 7 -5.53 -6.75 -17.48
N ARG A 8 -4.76 -6.22 -16.54
CA ARG A 8 -5.02 -4.90 -15.95
C ARG A 8 -4.41 -3.85 -16.86
N ILE A 9 -5.21 -2.91 -17.33
CA ILE A 9 -4.75 -1.78 -18.13
C ILE A 9 -4.74 -0.56 -17.22
N GLU A 10 -3.60 0.10 -17.13
CA GLU A 10 -3.52 1.40 -16.44
C GLU A 10 -4.02 2.49 -17.37
N ALA A 11 -4.84 3.40 -16.83
CA ALA A 11 -5.43 4.48 -17.58
C ALA A 11 -5.52 5.75 -16.73
N VAL A 12 -5.46 6.90 -17.40
CA VAL A 12 -5.66 8.22 -16.81
C VAL A 12 -6.98 8.78 -17.28
N PHE A 13 -7.75 9.35 -16.36
CA PHE A 13 -8.94 10.11 -16.68
C PHE A 13 -8.56 11.54 -17.07
N SER A 14 -8.89 11.95 -18.29
CA SER A 14 -8.65 13.31 -18.78
C SER A 14 -9.77 13.74 -19.72
N ASN A 15 -10.32 14.95 -19.51
CA ASN A 15 -11.37 15.54 -20.32
C ASN A 15 -12.60 14.62 -20.55
N GLY A 16 -13.03 13.88 -19.52
CA GLY A 16 -14.19 12.99 -19.63
C GLY A 16 -13.91 11.66 -20.33
N LYS A 17 -12.65 11.34 -20.64
CA LYS A 17 -12.25 10.09 -21.30
C LYS A 17 -11.21 9.35 -20.45
N LEU A 18 -11.30 8.02 -20.43
CA LEU A 18 -10.22 7.16 -19.94
C LEU A 18 -9.22 6.93 -21.08
N MET A 19 -7.97 7.31 -20.84
CA MET A 19 -6.86 7.12 -21.78
C MET A 19 -5.93 6.05 -21.22
N SER A 20 -5.73 4.94 -21.94
CA SER A 20 -4.75 3.94 -21.52
C SER A 20 -3.33 4.51 -21.56
N LEU A 21 -2.51 4.14 -20.57
CA LEU A 21 -1.09 4.49 -20.53
C LEU A 21 -0.24 3.56 -21.40
N GLU A 22 -0.75 2.38 -21.68
CA GLU A 22 -0.11 1.37 -22.53
C GLU A 22 -0.99 1.08 -23.76
N PRO A 23 -0.39 0.63 -24.88
CA PRO A 23 -1.15 0.16 -26.04
C PRO A 23 -2.02 -1.04 -25.66
N VAL A 24 -3.31 -0.95 -25.96
CA VAL A 24 -4.24 -2.06 -25.78
C VAL A 24 -4.61 -2.63 -27.14
N ASP A 25 -4.39 -3.92 -27.31
CA ASP A 25 -4.81 -4.66 -28.50
C ASP A 25 -6.22 -5.20 -28.26
N LEU A 26 -7.23 -4.39 -28.60
CA LEU A 26 -8.65 -4.76 -28.56
C LEU A 26 -9.23 -4.63 -29.97
N LYS A 27 -10.08 -5.58 -30.33
CA LYS A 27 -10.83 -5.49 -31.59
C LYS A 27 -12.06 -4.64 -31.41
N GLU A 28 -12.47 -3.98 -32.50
CA GLU A 28 -13.72 -3.23 -32.50
C GLU A 28 -14.91 -4.18 -32.23
N GLY A 29 -15.77 -3.81 -31.27
CA GLY A 29 -16.88 -4.64 -30.80
C GLY A 29 -16.53 -5.64 -29.69
N GLU A 30 -15.29 -5.67 -29.20
CA GLU A 30 -14.88 -6.51 -28.08
C GLU A 30 -15.37 -5.93 -26.74
N GLU A 31 -16.15 -6.72 -25.99
CA GLU A 31 -16.61 -6.34 -24.65
C GLU A 31 -15.51 -6.54 -23.62
N VAL A 32 -15.25 -5.52 -22.81
CA VAL A 32 -14.23 -5.55 -21.75
C VAL A 32 -14.81 -5.06 -20.43
N THR A 33 -14.31 -5.63 -19.33
CA THR A 33 -14.65 -5.20 -17.97
C THR A 33 -13.62 -4.21 -17.47
N VAL A 34 -14.05 -2.99 -17.16
CA VAL A 34 -13.20 -1.96 -16.55
C VAL A 34 -13.44 -1.95 -15.03
N SER A 35 -12.37 -2.14 -14.27
CA SER A 35 -12.39 -2.02 -12.81
C SER A 35 -11.67 -0.75 -12.40
N ILE A 36 -12.36 0.14 -11.68
CA ILE A 36 -11.77 1.34 -11.08
C ILE A 36 -11.42 1.00 -9.63
N ASP A 37 -10.14 1.00 -9.30
CA ASP A 37 -9.70 0.91 -7.91
C ASP A 37 -9.84 2.29 -7.25
N ASP A 38 -10.87 2.47 -6.43
CA ASP A 38 -11.08 3.66 -5.59
C ASP A 38 -10.14 3.68 -4.38
N LYS A 39 -8.85 3.37 -4.60
CA LYS A 39 -7.86 3.63 -3.58
C LYS A 39 -7.67 5.15 -3.54
N PRO A 40 -7.88 5.81 -2.40
CA PRO A 40 -7.62 7.24 -2.30
C PRO A 40 -6.16 7.46 -2.70
N GLN A 41 -5.97 8.06 -3.87
CA GLN A 41 -4.68 8.54 -4.30
C GLN A 41 -4.41 9.81 -3.51
N LEU A 42 -3.98 9.63 -2.26
CA LEU A 42 -3.49 10.73 -1.45
C LEU A 42 -2.35 11.38 -2.24
N SER A 43 -2.45 12.68 -2.48
CA SER A 43 -1.31 13.47 -2.93
C SER A 43 -0.14 13.34 -1.94
N ASP A 44 1.08 13.62 -2.37
CA ASP A 44 2.25 13.58 -1.48
C ASP A 44 2.07 14.49 -0.26
N LYS A 45 1.34 15.60 -0.44
CA LYS A 45 0.96 16.51 0.64
C LYS A 45 0.01 15.84 1.65
N GLU A 46 -1.07 15.22 1.18
CA GLU A 46 -2.04 14.53 2.06
C GLU A 46 -1.41 13.32 2.77
N ARG A 47 -0.47 12.63 2.12
CA ARG A 47 0.32 11.56 2.75
C ARG A 47 1.20 12.10 3.88
N LEU A 48 1.90 13.21 3.62
CA LEU A 48 2.75 13.85 4.60
C LEU A 48 1.93 14.37 5.79
N GLU A 49 0.79 15.03 5.53
CA GLU A 49 -0.12 15.51 6.57
C GLU A 49 -0.66 14.35 7.42
N SER A 50 -1.07 13.24 6.79
CA SER A 50 -1.54 12.05 7.53
C SER A 50 -0.43 11.42 8.39
N LEU A 51 0.80 11.35 7.87
CA LEU A 51 1.96 10.86 8.61
C LEU A 51 2.29 11.78 9.80
N MET A 52 2.26 13.10 9.58
CA MET A 52 2.49 14.11 10.61
C MET A 52 1.41 14.07 11.70
N ALA A 53 0.15 13.87 11.33
CA ALA A 53 -0.95 13.75 12.28
C ALA A 53 -0.79 12.55 13.22
N ALA A 54 -0.14 11.47 12.77
CA ALA A 54 0.16 10.30 13.59
C ALA A 54 1.48 10.40 14.37
N ALA A 55 2.33 11.39 14.06
CA ALA A 55 3.62 11.56 14.71
C ALA A 55 3.44 11.98 16.18
N GLY A 56 4.19 11.35 17.08
CA GLY A 56 4.13 11.65 18.52
C GLY A 56 2.95 11.04 19.27
N GLY A 57 2.04 10.31 18.61
CA GLY A 57 0.92 9.63 19.29
C GLY A 57 1.35 8.58 20.32
N TRP A 58 2.62 8.20 20.34
CA TRP A 58 3.24 7.29 21.30
C TRP A 58 3.92 8.00 22.49
N GLU A 59 4.02 9.33 22.44
CA GLU A 59 4.65 10.13 23.50
C GLU A 59 3.88 9.96 24.81
N GLY A 60 4.58 9.56 25.88
CA GLY A 60 3.97 9.29 27.19
C GLY A 60 3.22 7.96 27.31
N LEU A 61 3.05 7.19 26.21
CA LEU A 61 2.43 5.85 26.28
C LEU A 61 3.42 4.74 26.65
N HIS A 62 4.72 5.00 26.55
CA HIS A 62 5.75 4.06 26.96
C HIS A 62 6.98 4.79 27.51
N ASP A 63 7.71 4.16 28.42
CA ASP A 63 9.06 4.57 28.81
C ASP A 63 10.04 4.10 27.70
N PRO A 64 10.67 5.02 26.95
CA PRO A 64 11.58 4.67 25.86
C PRO A 64 12.80 3.89 26.34
N ASP A 65 13.29 4.15 27.55
CA ASP A 65 14.48 3.51 28.09
C ASP A 65 14.17 2.13 28.66
N GLU A 66 13.00 1.95 29.27
CA GLU A 66 12.50 0.61 29.62
C GLU A 66 12.27 -0.25 28.38
N PHE A 67 11.64 0.32 27.34
CA PHE A 67 11.39 -0.40 26.09
C PHE A 67 12.69 -0.82 25.39
N LYS A 68 13.71 0.06 25.36
CA LYS A 68 15.05 -0.30 24.86
C LYS A 68 15.64 -1.46 25.66
N ARG A 69 15.64 -1.39 26.99
CA ARG A 69 16.16 -2.48 27.86
C ARG A 69 15.47 -3.80 27.55
N MET A 70 14.13 -3.79 27.39
CA MET A 70 13.35 -4.97 27.05
C MET A 70 13.74 -5.55 25.68
N ILE A 71 13.95 -4.71 24.65
CA ILE A 71 14.42 -5.17 23.33
C ILE A 71 15.79 -5.83 23.42
N TYR A 72 16.73 -5.24 24.15
CA TYR A 72 18.06 -5.82 24.31
C TYR A 72 18.04 -7.12 25.11
N GLN A 73 17.21 -7.19 26.15
CA GLN A 73 17.03 -8.42 26.93
C GLN A 73 16.43 -9.54 26.06
N ALA A 74 15.40 -9.26 25.27
CA ALA A 74 14.81 -10.22 24.34
C ALA A 74 15.80 -10.72 23.27
N ARG A 75 16.75 -9.86 22.84
CA ARG A 75 17.83 -10.27 21.93
C ARG A 75 18.83 -11.20 22.60
N ILE A 76 19.14 -10.97 23.88
CA ILE A 76 20.04 -11.81 24.67
C ILE A 76 19.39 -13.17 24.97
N ASP A 77 18.10 -13.16 25.31
CA ASP A 77 17.32 -14.35 25.66
C ASP A 77 17.00 -15.25 24.45
N GLY A 78 17.49 -14.91 23.25
CA GLY A 78 17.51 -15.80 22.11
C GLY A 78 16.14 -16.11 21.50
N SER A 79 15.12 -15.26 21.73
CA SER A 79 13.75 -15.47 21.22
C SER A 79 13.59 -15.24 19.70
N ARG A 80 14.64 -15.46 18.90
CA ARG A 80 14.53 -15.52 17.45
C ARG A 80 13.85 -16.84 17.10
N HIS A 81 12.53 -16.82 16.94
CA HIS A 81 11.87 -17.87 16.17
C HIS A 81 12.40 -17.82 14.74
N THR A 82 13.13 -18.84 14.33
CA THR A 82 13.40 -19.08 12.92
C THR A 82 12.05 -19.33 12.24
N PRO A 83 11.70 -18.59 11.17
CA PRO A 83 10.51 -18.93 10.41
C PRO A 83 10.65 -20.37 9.91
N LYS A 84 9.60 -21.19 10.12
CA LYS A 84 9.58 -22.56 9.59
C LYS A 84 9.65 -22.50 8.06
N PRO A 85 10.37 -23.44 7.43
CA PRO A 85 10.54 -23.48 5.98
C PRO A 85 9.21 -23.61 5.24
#